data_AF-X1SEY8-F1
#
_entry.id   AF-X1SEY8-F1
#
_cell.length_a   1.000
_cell.length_b   1.000
_cell.length_c   1.000
_cell.angle_alpha   90.00
_cell.angle_beta   90.00
_cell.angle_gamma   90.00
#
_symmetry.space_group_name_H-M   'P 1'
#
loop_
_entity.id
_entity.type
_entity.pdbx_description
1 polymer ?
#
loop_
_entity_poly.entity_id
_entity_poly.type
_entity_poly.pdbx_seq_one_letter_code
_entity_poly.pdbx_strand_id
1 'polypeptide(L)'
;ETGYSYLSRLAFMGALRKYGSVTTKIRNRLEQELSTIRKLGFSSYFLVVWDIVKWAKTRNIRCQARGSAVDSLVVYALDISNVDPIEYNLLFERFMHPLRHEPPDIDLDVDRRHRNEVRDYVYQKYGAENVACVGTINTYMARGAIRDVGKALQIPQEVIEQACHGIHYLSASQFLECVDKLPELKESTIYKKPEFAEFFNLCAAIDGVPKHLSVHLGGLLIGNGRLSDLVPLEWSSGGDVISQYDKDDIERLGIVKLDLLSLPTLTVMEDTLTNIKQNRGIDIEIDKIPRD
;
A
#
# COMPACT_ATOMS: atom_id res chain seq x y z
N GLU A 1 -29.30 9.20 9.54
CA GLU A 1 -28.07 9.88 9.09
C GLU A 1 -27.53 9.10 7.89
N THR A 2 -27.14 9.77 6.79
CA THR A 2 -26.46 9.12 5.65
C THR A 2 -24.95 9.16 5.84
N GLY A 3 -24.20 8.28 5.16
CA GLY A 3 -22.72 8.29 5.19
C GLY A 3 -22.13 9.68 4.84
N TYR A 4 -22.69 10.34 3.83
CA TYR A 4 -22.30 11.71 3.47
C TYR A 4 -22.56 12.73 4.60
N SER A 5 -23.76 12.71 5.20
CA SER A 5 -24.09 13.66 6.28
C SER A 5 -23.22 13.44 7.52
N TYR A 6 -22.88 12.18 7.82
CA TYR A 6 -21.97 11.84 8.91
C TYR A 6 -20.54 12.30 8.63
N LEU A 7 -20.02 12.00 7.44
CA LEU A 7 -18.69 12.44 6.98
C LEU A 7 -18.55 13.96 7.02
N SER A 8 -19.55 14.67 6.50
CA SER A 8 -19.58 16.13 6.47
C SER A 8 -19.53 16.70 7.89
N ARG A 9 -20.35 16.16 8.80
CA ARG A 9 -20.35 16.56 10.21
C ARG A 9 -18.98 16.33 10.86
N LEU A 10 -18.36 15.17 10.66
CA LEU A 10 -17.02 14.87 11.19
C LEU A 10 -15.96 15.82 10.62
N ALA A 11 -15.98 16.09 9.31
CA ALA A 11 -15.03 16.98 8.66
C ALA A 11 -15.14 18.43 9.18
N PHE A 12 -16.36 18.97 9.32
CA PHE A 12 -16.55 20.32 9.87
C PHE A 12 -16.15 20.40 11.35
N MET A 13 -16.49 19.40 12.16
CA MET A 13 -16.05 19.34 13.57
C MET A 13 -14.53 19.23 13.68
N GLY A 14 -13.91 18.43 12.82
CA GLY A 14 -12.46 18.27 12.73
C GLY A 14 -11.74 19.55 12.35
N ALA A 15 -12.23 20.25 11.32
CA ALA A 15 -11.67 21.54 10.93
C ALA A 15 -11.82 22.60 12.02
N LEU A 16 -12.97 22.64 12.72
CA LEU A 16 -13.14 23.54 13.87
C LEU A 16 -12.12 23.22 14.97
N ARG A 17 -11.86 21.94 15.26
CA ARG A 17 -10.84 21.52 16.23
C ARG A 17 -9.43 21.95 15.82
N LYS A 18 -9.07 21.81 14.53
CA LYS A 18 -7.71 22.09 14.04
C LYS A 18 -7.40 23.58 13.91
N TYR A 19 -8.36 24.37 13.41
CA TYR A 19 -8.15 25.79 13.11
C TYR A 19 -8.73 26.72 14.19
N GLY A 20 -9.51 26.22 15.15
CA GLY A 20 -10.24 27.01 16.15
C GLY A 20 -11.45 27.75 15.59
N SER A 21 -11.44 28.10 14.30
CA SER A 21 -12.57 28.69 13.56
C SER A 21 -12.59 28.21 12.11
N VAL A 22 -13.78 28.10 11.52
CA VAL A 22 -13.94 27.72 10.10
C VAL A 22 -14.13 28.99 9.26
N THR A 23 -13.02 29.52 8.76
CA THR A 23 -13.02 30.69 7.85
C THR A 23 -13.72 30.37 6.52
N THR A 24 -14.06 31.40 5.75
CA THR A 24 -14.65 31.24 4.40
C THR A 24 -13.76 30.39 3.49
N LYS A 25 -12.43 30.55 3.56
CA LYS A 25 -11.48 29.76 2.76
C LYS A 25 -11.58 28.26 3.11
N ILE A 26 -11.57 27.93 4.39
CA ILE A 26 -11.67 26.54 4.89
C ILE A 26 -13.04 25.94 4.54
N ARG A 27 -14.12 26.70 4.78
CA ARG A 27 -15.49 26.26 4.46
C ARG A 27 -15.64 25.93 2.98
N ASN A 28 -15.25 26.86 2.10
CA ASN A 28 -15.38 26.67 0.66
C ASN A 28 -14.60 25.44 0.18
N ARG A 29 -13.37 25.24 0.68
CA ARG A 29 -12.56 24.06 0.35
C ARG A 29 -13.22 22.77 0.84
N LEU A 30 -13.66 22.72 2.10
CA LEU A 30 -14.35 21.53 2.63
C LEU A 30 -15.62 21.20 1.83
N GLU A 31 -16.45 22.19 1.53
CA GLU A 31 -17.68 21.97 0.76
C GLU A 31 -17.39 21.47 -0.66
N GLN A 32 -16.36 22.01 -1.32
CA GLN A 32 -15.91 21.54 -2.62
C GLN A 32 -15.46 20.07 -2.56
N GLU A 33 -14.58 19.73 -1.62
CA GLU A 33 -14.06 18.36 -1.46
C GLU A 33 -15.18 17.37 -1.12
N LEU A 34 -16.01 17.69 -0.11
CA LEU A 34 -17.14 16.87 0.32
C LEU A 34 -18.16 16.68 -0.82
N SER A 35 -18.41 17.70 -1.62
CA SER A 35 -19.28 17.62 -2.80
C SER A 35 -18.71 16.64 -3.83
N THR A 36 -17.40 16.70 -4.11
CA THR A 36 -16.72 15.77 -5.01
C THR A 36 -16.75 14.34 -4.47
N ILE A 37 -16.43 14.13 -3.20
CA ILE A 37 -16.47 12.82 -2.54
C ILE A 37 -17.89 12.21 -2.61
N ARG A 38 -18.93 13.04 -2.41
CA ARG A 38 -20.32 12.61 -2.54
C ARG A 38 -20.67 12.22 -3.97
N LYS A 39 -20.32 13.06 -4.95
CA LYS A 39 -20.63 12.82 -6.38
C LYS A 39 -19.99 11.53 -6.89
N LEU A 40 -18.78 11.24 -6.43
CA LEU A 40 -18.03 10.03 -6.79
C LEU A 40 -18.39 8.80 -5.94
N GLY A 41 -19.25 8.94 -4.92
CA GLY A 41 -19.75 7.81 -4.13
C GLY A 41 -18.79 7.30 -3.04
N PHE A 42 -17.69 8.00 -2.74
CA PHE A 42 -16.66 7.52 -1.81
C PHE A 42 -16.85 7.93 -0.35
N SER A 43 -18.04 8.41 0.04
CA SER A 43 -18.27 8.83 1.44
C SER A 43 -18.05 7.72 2.46
N SER A 44 -18.50 6.49 2.15
CA SER A 44 -18.31 5.34 3.04
C SER A 44 -16.85 4.93 3.15
N TYR A 45 -16.08 5.03 2.07
CA TYR A 45 -14.65 4.72 2.07
C TYR A 45 -13.87 5.63 3.03
N PHE A 46 -14.10 6.94 2.98
CA PHE A 46 -13.48 7.88 3.93
C PHE A 46 -13.85 7.56 5.39
N LEU A 47 -15.08 7.11 5.64
CA LEU A 47 -15.50 6.71 6.99
C LEU A 47 -14.82 5.44 7.47
N VAL A 48 -14.59 4.45 6.58
CA VAL A 48 -13.83 3.25 6.91
C VAL A 48 -12.38 3.60 7.26
N VAL A 49 -11.72 4.41 6.43
CA VAL A 49 -10.35 4.88 6.70
C VAL A 49 -10.28 5.67 8.01
N TRP A 50 -11.21 6.60 8.22
CA TRP A 50 -11.32 7.36 9.47
C TRP A 50 -11.48 6.46 10.70
N ASP A 51 -12.34 5.45 10.62
CA ASP A 51 -12.58 4.52 11.72
C ASP A 51 -11.30 3.74 12.09
N ILE A 52 -10.57 3.25 11.09
CA ILE A 52 -9.28 2.56 11.27
C ILE A 52 -8.24 3.46 11.93
N VAL A 53 -8.05 4.68 11.40
CA VAL A 53 -7.07 5.62 11.96
C VAL A 53 -7.47 6.05 13.37
N LYS A 54 -8.76 6.33 13.60
CA LYS A 54 -9.28 6.69 14.93
C LYS A 54 -9.03 5.56 15.93
N TRP A 55 -9.31 4.32 15.55
CA TRP A 55 -9.06 3.16 16.41
C TRP A 55 -7.59 3.02 16.77
N ALA A 56 -6.69 3.12 15.78
CA ALA A 56 -5.24 3.08 15.99
C ALA A 56 -4.80 4.18 16.98
N LYS A 57 -5.27 5.41 16.77
CA LYS A 57 -4.98 6.55 17.66
C LYS A 57 -5.46 6.33 19.10
N THR A 58 -6.63 5.73 19.31
CA THR A 58 -7.10 5.41 20.68
C THR A 58 -6.23 4.40 21.44
N ARG A 59 -5.36 3.68 20.72
CA ARG A 59 -4.37 2.73 21.27
C ARG A 59 -2.94 3.28 21.26
N ASN A 60 -2.77 4.56 20.96
CA ASN A 60 -1.47 5.19 20.78
C ASN A 60 -0.63 4.55 19.65
N ILE A 61 -1.29 3.99 18.64
CA ILE A 61 -0.61 3.45 17.44
C ILE A 61 -0.53 4.57 16.40
N ARG A 62 0.68 4.90 15.96
CA ARG A 62 0.89 5.83 14.86
C ARG A 62 0.36 5.23 13.55
N CYS A 63 -0.60 5.92 12.95
CA CYS A 63 -1.26 5.55 11.72
C CYS A 63 -1.61 6.83 10.96
N GLN A 64 -1.10 7.00 9.74
CA GLN A 64 -1.29 8.21 8.95
C GLN A 64 -1.36 7.93 7.45
N ALA A 65 -2.09 8.75 6.72
CA ALA A 65 -2.10 8.67 5.26
C ALA A 65 -0.83 9.23 4.62
N ARG A 66 -0.53 8.72 3.42
CA ARG A 66 0.56 9.17 2.55
C ARG A 66 0.08 9.47 1.14
N GLY A 67 1.02 9.85 0.27
CA GLY A 67 0.74 10.01 -1.16
C GLY A 67 -0.13 11.23 -1.43
N SER A 68 -1.01 11.15 -2.45
CA SER A 68 -1.89 12.25 -2.82
C SER A 68 -3.00 12.51 -1.79
N ALA A 69 -3.38 11.51 -0.98
CA ALA A 69 -4.44 11.67 0.04
C ALA A 69 -4.17 12.84 1.01
N VAL A 70 -2.91 13.21 1.25
CA VAL A 70 -2.53 14.33 2.11
C VAL A 70 -2.94 15.70 1.55
N ASP A 71 -3.26 15.80 0.27
CA ASP A 71 -3.69 17.03 -0.40
C ASP A 71 -5.15 17.41 -0.06
N SER A 72 -5.89 16.52 0.63
CA SER A 72 -7.29 16.71 1.02
C SER A 72 -7.46 17.34 2.40
N LEU A 73 -8.23 18.42 2.46
CA LEU A 73 -8.66 19.06 3.69
C LEU A 73 -9.61 18.16 4.50
N VAL A 74 -10.42 17.34 3.82
CA VAL A 74 -11.27 16.33 4.50
C VAL A 74 -10.40 15.30 5.22
N VAL A 75 -9.36 14.77 4.57
CA VAL A 75 -8.41 13.82 5.18
C VAL A 75 -7.70 14.44 6.39
N TYR A 76 -7.23 15.70 6.26
CA TYR A 76 -6.62 16.43 7.37
C TYR A 76 -7.60 16.65 8.53
N ALA A 77 -8.83 17.10 8.25
CA ALA A 77 -9.85 17.36 9.27
C ALA A 77 -10.27 16.09 10.03
N LEU A 78 -10.26 14.94 9.37
CA LEU A 78 -10.56 13.64 9.97
C LEU A 78 -9.40 13.06 10.79
N ASP A 79 -8.28 13.77 10.94
CA ASP A 79 -7.06 13.26 11.59
C ASP A 79 -6.46 12.03 10.91
N ILE A 80 -6.76 11.83 9.61
CA ILE A 80 -6.14 10.78 8.79
C ILE A 80 -4.73 11.22 8.36
N SER A 81 -4.52 12.52 8.14
CA SER A 81 -3.21 13.14 7.90
C SER A 81 -2.97 14.28 8.89
N ASN A 82 -1.69 14.53 9.18
CA ASN A 82 -1.22 15.65 10.02
C ASN A 82 -0.65 16.82 9.18
N VAL A 83 -0.72 16.73 7.84
CA VAL A 83 -0.28 17.79 6.91
C VAL A 83 -1.45 18.71 6.60
N ASP A 84 -1.27 20.02 6.79
CA ASP A 84 -2.28 21.03 6.50
C ASP A 84 -2.25 21.44 5.02
N PRO A 85 -3.26 21.05 4.20
CA PRO A 85 -3.24 21.34 2.77
C PRO A 85 -3.52 22.82 2.45
N ILE A 86 -4.09 23.59 3.38
CA ILE A 86 -4.33 25.03 3.20
C ILE A 86 -3.06 25.82 3.44
N GLU A 87 -2.29 25.46 4.46
CA GLU A 87 -0.98 26.06 4.78
C GLU A 87 0.01 25.85 3.65
N TYR A 88 0.13 24.61 3.16
CA TYR A 88 1.09 24.23 2.11
C TYR A 88 0.55 24.39 0.68
N ASN A 89 -0.64 24.96 0.52
CA ASN A 89 -1.29 25.17 -0.78
C ASN A 89 -1.34 23.90 -1.66
N LEU A 90 -1.71 22.77 -1.04
CA LEU A 90 -1.84 21.48 -1.70
C LEU A 90 -3.15 21.40 -2.51
N LEU A 91 -3.12 20.70 -3.64
CA LEU A 91 -4.21 20.65 -4.62
C LEU A 91 -5.01 19.36 -4.46
N PHE A 92 -6.28 19.48 -4.06
CA PHE A 92 -7.17 18.33 -3.88
C PHE A 92 -7.38 17.55 -5.17
N GLU A 93 -7.36 18.22 -6.31
CA GLU A 93 -7.58 17.65 -7.65
C GLU A 93 -6.50 16.64 -8.04
N ARG A 94 -5.31 16.70 -7.43
CA ARG A 94 -4.27 15.69 -7.59
C ARG A 94 -4.65 14.35 -6.95
N PHE A 95 -5.42 14.42 -5.86
CA PHE A 95 -5.97 13.25 -5.17
C PHE A 95 -7.27 12.76 -5.80
N MET A 96 -8.27 13.64 -5.95
CA MET A 96 -9.58 13.28 -6.47
C MET A 96 -10.12 14.35 -7.40
N HIS A 97 -10.56 13.94 -8.59
CA HIS A 97 -11.15 14.84 -9.57
C HIS A 97 -12.39 14.21 -10.22
N PRO A 98 -13.50 14.94 -10.45
CA PRO A 98 -14.72 14.39 -11.05
C PRO A 98 -14.54 13.79 -12.46
N LEU A 99 -13.50 14.20 -13.18
CA LEU A 99 -13.15 13.67 -14.51
C LEU A 99 -12.19 12.47 -14.47
N ARG A 100 -11.77 12.03 -13.27
CA ARG A 100 -10.99 10.81 -13.09
C ARG A 100 -11.92 9.69 -12.64
N HIS A 101 -11.80 8.54 -13.30
CA HIS A 101 -12.61 7.35 -13.02
C HIS A 101 -11.91 6.34 -12.10
N GLU A 102 -10.69 6.64 -11.65
CA GLU A 102 -9.92 5.82 -10.71
C GLU A 102 -10.46 5.99 -9.29
N PRO A 103 -10.63 4.89 -8.52
CA PRO A 103 -10.93 4.97 -7.10
C PRO A 103 -9.85 5.76 -6.33
N PRO A 104 -10.20 6.51 -5.27
CA PRO A 104 -9.23 7.18 -4.43
C PRO A 104 -8.40 6.14 -3.65
N ASP A 105 -7.09 6.32 -3.64
CA ASP A 105 -6.15 5.47 -2.90
C ASP A 105 -5.68 6.22 -1.63
N ILE A 106 -6.16 5.78 -0.46
CA ILE A 106 -5.71 6.30 0.84
C ILE A 106 -4.90 5.22 1.55
N ASP A 107 -3.61 5.17 1.22
CA ASP A 107 -2.65 4.29 1.87
C ASP A 107 -2.34 4.76 3.29
N LEU A 108 -2.33 3.85 4.25
CA LEU A 108 -2.03 4.12 5.65
C LEU A 108 -0.67 3.55 6.04
N ASP A 109 0.27 4.41 6.41
CA ASP A 109 1.51 4.01 7.09
C ASP A 109 1.23 3.79 8.58
N VAL A 110 1.59 2.61 9.08
CA VAL A 110 1.42 2.17 10.47
C VAL A 110 2.78 1.84 11.07
N ASP A 111 2.95 2.10 12.37
CA ASP A 111 4.07 1.54 13.14
C ASP A 111 4.20 0.04 12.86
N ARG A 112 5.39 -0.39 12.43
CA ARG A 112 5.69 -1.77 12.04
C ARG A 112 5.24 -2.80 13.07
N ARG A 113 5.36 -2.49 14.35
CA ARG A 113 5.03 -3.40 15.46
C ARG A 113 3.53 -3.69 15.55
N HIS A 114 2.71 -2.74 15.09
CA HIS A 114 1.26 -2.74 15.31
C HIS A 114 0.45 -2.90 14.02
N ARG A 115 1.10 -3.04 12.85
CA ARG A 115 0.39 -3.26 11.58
C ARG A 115 -0.60 -4.42 11.65
N ASN A 116 -0.17 -5.55 12.20
CA ASN A 116 -1.03 -6.74 12.31
C ASN A 116 -2.18 -6.50 13.29
N GLU A 117 -1.95 -5.78 14.39
CA GLU A 117 -3.01 -5.39 15.33
C GLU A 117 -4.08 -4.50 14.66
N VAL A 118 -3.67 -3.54 13.81
CA VAL A 118 -4.61 -2.72 13.02
C VAL A 118 -5.35 -3.56 11.99
N ARG A 119 -4.66 -4.49 11.32
CA ARG A 119 -5.28 -5.43 10.38
C ARG A 119 -6.33 -6.30 11.09
N ASP A 120 -6.00 -6.88 12.23
CA ASP A 120 -6.89 -7.76 12.97
C ASP A 120 -8.13 -7.00 13.46
N TYR A 121 -7.99 -5.71 13.81
CA TYR A 121 -9.14 -4.84 14.03
C TYR A 121 -10.05 -4.73 12.81
N VAL A 122 -9.50 -4.56 11.61
CA VAL A 122 -10.31 -4.51 10.37
C VAL A 122 -11.11 -5.81 10.22
N TYR A 123 -10.49 -6.96 10.37
CA TYR A 123 -11.19 -8.26 10.32
C TYR A 123 -12.29 -8.35 11.40
N GLN A 124 -12.00 -7.96 12.63
CA GLN A 124 -12.97 -8.00 13.73
C GLN A 124 -14.14 -7.03 13.52
N LYS A 125 -13.86 -5.84 13.01
CA LYS A 125 -14.81 -4.74 12.88
C LYS A 125 -15.76 -4.94 11.70
N TYR A 126 -15.23 -5.38 10.57
CA TYR A 126 -15.96 -5.47 9.30
C TYR A 126 -16.44 -6.89 8.98
N GLY A 127 -16.01 -7.90 9.76
CA GLY A 127 -16.38 -9.30 9.59
C GLY A 127 -15.36 -10.04 8.73
N ALA A 128 -14.92 -11.21 9.21
CA ALA A 128 -13.81 -11.93 8.58
C ALA A 128 -14.16 -12.46 7.18
N GLU A 129 -15.45 -12.69 6.92
CA GLU A 129 -15.97 -13.09 5.61
C GLU A 129 -16.09 -11.93 4.61
N ASN A 130 -15.99 -10.68 5.09
CA ASN A 130 -16.08 -9.46 4.29
C ASN A 130 -14.71 -8.81 4.06
N VAL A 131 -13.64 -9.40 4.61
CA VAL A 131 -12.27 -8.87 4.51
C VAL A 131 -11.35 -9.96 3.97
N ALA A 132 -10.49 -9.58 3.03
CA ALA A 132 -9.46 -10.45 2.48
C ALA A 132 -8.22 -9.63 2.11
N CYS A 133 -7.05 -10.25 2.03
CA CYS A 133 -5.89 -9.60 1.48
C CYS A 133 -5.93 -9.63 -0.06
N VAL A 134 -5.34 -8.62 -0.70
CA VAL A 134 -5.16 -8.60 -2.16
C VAL A 134 -4.11 -9.65 -2.55
N GLY A 135 -4.34 -10.37 -3.65
CA GLY A 135 -3.39 -11.32 -4.20
C GLY A 135 -2.23 -10.62 -4.91
N THR A 136 -1.10 -11.31 -5.02
CA THR A 136 0.01 -10.89 -5.88
C THR A 136 0.44 -12.09 -6.71
N ILE A 137 0.22 -12.01 -8.01
CA ILE A 137 0.63 -13.06 -8.96
C ILE A 137 2.11 -12.86 -9.23
N ASN A 138 2.96 -13.69 -8.64
CA ASN A 138 4.39 -13.66 -8.90
C ASN A 138 4.64 -14.42 -10.19
N THR A 139 5.23 -13.76 -11.18
CA THR A 139 5.61 -14.35 -12.45
C THR A 139 7.09 -14.70 -12.47
N TYR A 140 7.50 -15.58 -13.39
CA TYR A 140 8.91 -15.84 -13.64
C TYR A 140 9.59 -14.58 -14.19
N MET A 141 10.67 -14.20 -13.50
CA MET A 141 11.66 -13.22 -13.91
C MET A 141 13.03 -13.92 -14.01
N ALA A 142 14.06 -13.26 -14.54
CA ALA A 142 15.35 -13.88 -14.86
C ALA A 142 15.91 -14.80 -13.74
N ARG A 143 16.02 -14.30 -12.50
CA ARG A 143 16.51 -15.13 -11.37
C ARG A 143 15.65 -16.37 -11.09
N GLY A 144 14.33 -16.21 -11.15
CA GLY A 144 13.39 -17.29 -10.88
C GLY A 144 13.47 -18.35 -11.97
N ALA A 145 13.53 -17.92 -13.23
CA ALA A 145 13.62 -18.79 -14.38
C ALA A 145 14.94 -19.58 -14.40
N ILE A 146 16.08 -18.89 -14.22
CA ILE A 146 17.43 -19.50 -14.16
C ILE A 146 17.49 -20.58 -13.09
N ARG A 147 16.94 -20.32 -11.90
CA ARG A 147 16.97 -21.29 -10.79
C ARG A 147 16.12 -22.52 -11.05
N ASP A 148 14.88 -22.35 -11.51
CA ASP A 148 13.96 -23.48 -11.61
C ASP A 148 14.20 -24.29 -12.88
N VAL A 149 14.51 -23.64 -14.02
CA VAL A 149 14.95 -24.34 -15.24
C VAL A 149 16.29 -25.03 -15.01
N GLY A 150 17.23 -24.36 -14.34
CA GLY A 150 18.56 -24.92 -14.06
C GLY A 150 18.47 -26.19 -13.23
N LYS A 151 17.64 -26.18 -12.18
CA LYS A 151 17.35 -27.38 -11.38
C LYS A 151 16.69 -28.50 -12.20
N ALA A 152 15.72 -28.16 -13.05
CA ALA A 152 15.02 -29.14 -13.89
C ALA A 152 15.98 -29.83 -14.90
N LEU A 153 16.93 -29.07 -15.45
CA LEU A 153 17.96 -29.56 -16.37
C LEU A 153 19.19 -30.15 -15.67
N GLN A 154 19.21 -30.20 -14.34
CA GLN A 154 20.34 -30.66 -13.53
C GLN A 154 21.65 -29.89 -13.81
N ILE A 155 21.53 -28.60 -14.12
CA ILE A 155 22.68 -27.70 -14.24
C ILE A 155 23.38 -27.61 -12.87
N PRO A 156 24.73 -27.66 -12.80
CA PRO A 156 25.45 -27.53 -11.54
C PRO A 156 25.06 -26.27 -10.76
N GLN A 157 24.94 -26.38 -9.44
CA GLN A 157 24.48 -25.28 -8.58
C GLN A 157 25.38 -24.05 -8.70
N GLU A 158 26.69 -24.25 -8.88
CA GLU A 158 27.67 -23.18 -9.05
C GLU A 158 27.39 -22.35 -10.31
N VAL A 159 26.98 -23.02 -11.39
CA VAL A 159 26.58 -22.39 -12.65
C VAL A 159 25.31 -21.58 -12.47
N ILE A 160 24.32 -22.12 -11.75
CA ILE A 160 23.06 -21.42 -11.47
C ILE A 160 23.30 -20.16 -10.64
N GLU A 161 24.11 -20.23 -9.58
CA GLU A 161 24.39 -19.05 -8.75
C GLU A 161 25.26 -18.03 -9.49
N GLN A 162 26.22 -18.47 -10.32
CA GLN A 162 26.99 -17.57 -11.17
C GLN A 162 26.11 -16.87 -12.22
N ALA A 163 25.10 -17.56 -12.76
CA ALA A 163 24.13 -16.96 -13.68
C ALA A 163 23.17 -16.00 -12.97
N CYS A 164 22.86 -16.21 -11.69
CA CYS A 164 22.01 -15.32 -10.90
C CYS A 164 22.73 -14.10 -10.32
N HIS A 165 24.06 -14.11 -10.29
CA HIS A 165 24.86 -13.05 -9.67
C HIS A 165 24.62 -11.71 -10.38
N GLY A 166 24.50 -10.62 -9.60
CA GLY A 166 24.24 -9.28 -10.12
C GLY A 166 22.83 -9.02 -10.65
N ILE A 167 22.00 -10.05 -10.87
CA ILE A 167 20.61 -9.84 -11.30
C ILE A 167 19.79 -9.38 -10.09
N HIS A 168 19.23 -8.17 -10.14
CA HIS A 168 18.28 -7.67 -9.14
C HIS A 168 16.84 -7.79 -9.63
N TYR A 169 16.51 -7.08 -10.71
CA TYR A 169 15.20 -7.10 -11.34
C TYR A 169 15.38 -7.03 -12.86
N LEU A 170 15.09 -8.14 -13.55
CA LEU A 170 15.29 -8.26 -14.99
C LEU A 170 14.35 -9.33 -15.54
N SER A 171 13.69 -9.02 -16.66
CA SER A 171 12.91 -9.99 -17.42
C SER A 171 13.84 -11.10 -17.94
N ALA A 172 13.39 -12.35 -17.89
CA ALA A 172 14.15 -13.48 -18.40
C ALA A 172 14.31 -13.43 -19.93
N SER A 173 13.32 -12.90 -20.65
CA SER A 173 13.39 -12.76 -22.11
C SER A 173 14.38 -11.67 -22.55
N GLN A 174 14.52 -10.61 -21.74
CA GLN A 174 15.47 -9.52 -21.99
C GLN A 174 16.88 -9.81 -21.46
N PHE A 175 17.05 -10.88 -20.69
CA PHE A 175 18.30 -11.18 -19.98
C PHE A 175 19.51 -11.19 -20.91
N LEU A 176 19.46 -11.97 -22.00
CA LEU A 176 20.58 -12.13 -22.94
C LEU A 176 20.92 -10.83 -23.68
N GLU A 177 19.96 -9.92 -23.89
CA GLU A 177 20.22 -8.63 -24.55
C GLU A 177 20.81 -7.57 -23.61
N CYS A 178 20.51 -7.69 -22.31
CA CYS A 178 20.92 -6.75 -21.28
C CYS A 178 22.24 -7.13 -20.62
N VAL A 179 22.65 -8.39 -20.69
CA VAL A 179 23.80 -8.94 -19.95
C VAL A 179 25.12 -8.25 -20.28
N ASP A 180 25.37 -7.90 -21.56
CA ASP A 180 26.56 -7.16 -21.97
C ASP A 180 26.46 -5.64 -21.68
N LYS A 181 25.26 -5.14 -21.37
CA LYS A 181 25.01 -3.71 -21.11
C LYS A 181 25.14 -3.38 -19.62
N LEU A 182 24.75 -4.30 -18.74
CA LEU A 182 24.71 -4.10 -17.29
C LEU A 182 26.08 -4.38 -16.66
N PRO A 183 26.73 -3.39 -16.01
CA PRO A 183 28.04 -3.57 -15.38
C PRO A 183 28.08 -4.75 -14.40
N GLU A 184 26.99 -4.98 -13.65
CA GLU A 184 26.91 -6.05 -12.66
C GLU A 184 26.87 -7.46 -13.26
N LEU A 185 26.58 -7.58 -14.56
CA LEU A 185 26.45 -8.87 -15.26
C LEU A 185 27.63 -9.17 -16.19
N LYS A 186 28.46 -8.16 -16.51
CA LYS A 186 29.57 -8.28 -17.48
C LYS A 186 30.63 -9.30 -17.07
N GLU A 187 30.87 -9.49 -15.78
CA GLU A 187 31.91 -10.39 -15.27
C GLU A 187 31.52 -11.86 -15.34
N SER A 188 30.21 -12.16 -15.38
CA SER A 188 29.77 -13.54 -15.60
C SER A 188 30.10 -13.92 -17.05
N THR A 189 30.69 -15.09 -17.27
CA THR A 189 30.97 -15.59 -18.64
C THR A 189 30.01 -16.71 -19.03
N ILE A 190 29.14 -17.10 -18.10
CA ILE A 190 28.34 -18.31 -18.18
C ILE A 190 27.31 -18.24 -19.32
N TYR A 191 26.77 -17.05 -19.57
CA TYR A 191 25.81 -16.79 -20.64
C TYR A 191 26.43 -16.80 -22.05
N LYS A 192 27.76 -16.71 -22.15
CA LYS A 192 28.48 -16.79 -23.44
C LYS A 192 28.84 -18.21 -23.83
N LYS A 193 28.70 -19.18 -22.92
CA LYS A 193 29.07 -20.56 -23.19
C LYS A 193 27.98 -21.25 -24.02
N PRO A 194 28.30 -21.77 -25.22
CA PRO A 194 27.31 -22.39 -26.10
C PRO A 194 26.59 -23.59 -25.46
N GLU A 195 27.25 -24.31 -24.55
CA GLU A 195 26.68 -25.45 -23.81
C GLU A 195 25.47 -25.07 -22.95
N PHE A 196 25.31 -23.79 -22.59
CA PHE A 196 24.18 -23.27 -21.83
C PHE A 196 23.18 -22.47 -22.67
N ALA A 197 23.36 -22.39 -23.99
CA ALA A 197 22.47 -21.60 -24.86
C ALA A 197 21.00 -22.05 -24.73
N GLU A 198 20.75 -23.37 -24.77
CA GLU A 198 19.39 -23.90 -24.65
C GLU A 198 18.81 -23.68 -23.25
N PHE A 199 19.63 -23.74 -22.21
CA PHE A 199 19.21 -23.41 -20.85
C PHE A 199 18.69 -21.97 -20.76
N PHE A 200 19.38 -20.99 -21.35
CA PHE A 200 18.93 -19.61 -21.34
C PHE A 200 17.73 -19.36 -22.28
N ASN A 201 17.62 -20.06 -23.41
CA ASN A 201 16.43 -20.02 -24.27
C ASN A 201 15.19 -20.48 -23.51
N LEU A 202 15.29 -21.58 -22.75
CA LEU A 202 14.20 -22.08 -21.92
C LEU A 202 13.84 -21.10 -20.79
N CYS A 203 14.83 -20.45 -20.19
CA CYS A 203 14.57 -19.39 -19.20
C CYS A 203 13.77 -18.22 -19.81
N ALA A 204 14.14 -17.78 -21.01
CA ALA A 204 13.44 -16.73 -21.74
C ALA A 204 12.02 -17.16 -22.13
N ALA A 205 11.82 -18.43 -22.50
CA ALA A 205 10.53 -18.96 -22.92
C ALA A 205 9.48 -18.98 -21.79
N ILE A 206 9.91 -19.06 -20.52
CA ILE A 206 9.00 -19.04 -19.36
C ILE A 206 8.87 -17.65 -18.72
N ASP A 207 9.46 -16.61 -19.32
CA ASP A 207 9.35 -15.24 -18.81
C ASP A 207 7.89 -14.80 -18.68
N GLY A 208 7.53 -14.18 -17.55
CA GLY A 208 6.18 -13.70 -17.31
C GLY A 208 5.15 -14.79 -17.01
N VAL A 209 5.49 -16.09 -17.09
CA VAL A 209 4.57 -17.18 -16.73
C VAL A 209 4.25 -17.09 -15.23
N PRO A 210 2.97 -17.18 -14.81
CA PRO A 210 2.59 -17.21 -13.40
C PRO A 210 3.26 -18.36 -12.65
N LYS A 211 3.91 -18.06 -11.53
CA LYS A 211 4.64 -19.02 -10.69
C LYS A 211 3.86 -19.40 -9.45
N HIS A 212 3.45 -18.42 -8.66
CA HIS A 212 2.66 -18.64 -7.45
C HIS A 212 1.92 -17.37 -7.04
N LEU A 213 0.82 -17.57 -6.34
CA LEU A 213 0.06 -16.50 -5.71
C LEU A 213 0.60 -16.24 -4.30
N SER A 214 0.85 -14.97 -3.97
CA SER A 214 1.27 -14.55 -2.63
C SER A 214 0.37 -13.45 -2.09
N VAL A 215 0.50 -13.16 -0.80
CA VAL A 215 -0.22 -12.05 -0.14
C VAL A 215 0.41 -10.71 -0.53
N HIS A 216 -0.39 -9.72 -0.91
CA HIS A 216 0.08 -8.34 -1.10
C HIS A 216 0.58 -7.78 0.24
N LEU A 217 1.70 -7.03 0.21
CA LEU A 217 2.36 -6.53 1.43
C LEU A 217 1.51 -5.57 2.26
N GLY A 218 0.54 -4.88 1.63
CA GLY A 218 -0.32 -3.90 2.29
C GLY A 218 -1.82 -4.13 2.09
N GLY A 219 -2.20 -4.86 1.05
CA GLY A 219 -3.51 -4.67 0.41
C GLY A 219 -4.59 -5.45 1.11
N LEU A 220 -5.64 -4.75 1.53
CA LEU A 220 -6.87 -5.30 2.07
C LEU A 220 -8.06 -4.89 1.21
N LEU A 221 -8.98 -5.84 1.04
CA LEU A 221 -10.29 -5.65 0.47
C LEU A 221 -11.30 -5.62 1.61
N ILE A 222 -12.26 -4.70 1.55
CA ILE A 222 -13.36 -4.61 2.50
C ILE A 222 -14.66 -4.56 1.70
N GLY A 223 -15.41 -5.66 1.71
CA GLY A 223 -16.67 -5.82 1.00
C GLY A 223 -17.87 -5.30 1.80
N ASN A 224 -18.93 -4.92 1.08
CA ASN A 224 -20.25 -4.66 1.66
C ASN A 224 -21.07 -5.96 1.68
N GLY A 225 -20.58 -6.95 2.43
CA GLY A 225 -21.04 -8.34 2.39
C GLY A 225 -19.91 -9.29 2.03
N ARG A 226 -20.26 -10.58 1.90
CA ARG A 226 -19.29 -11.67 1.76
C ARG A 226 -18.43 -11.46 0.51
N LEU A 227 -17.11 -11.35 0.68
CA LEU A 227 -16.21 -11.10 -0.44
C LEU A 227 -16.20 -12.25 -1.45
N SER A 228 -16.45 -13.47 -1.00
CA SER A 228 -16.56 -14.66 -1.86
C SER A 228 -17.65 -14.56 -2.93
N ASP A 229 -18.62 -13.66 -2.76
CA ASP A 229 -19.70 -13.44 -3.73
C ASP A 229 -19.24 -12.52 -4.88
N LEU A 230 -18.12 -11.81 -4.71
CA LEU A 230 -17.57 -10.84 -5.66
C LEU A 230 -16.23 -11.28 -6.26
N VAL A 231 -15.36 -11.89 -5.44
CA VAL A 231 -14.00 -12.28 -5.83
C VAL A 231 -13.70 -13.72 -5.40
N PRO A 232 -13.03 -14.52 -6.25
CA PRO A 232 -12.54 -15.83 -5.85
C PRO A 232 -11.45 -15.67 -4.77
N LEU A 233 -11.57 -16.44 -3.69
CA LEU A 233 -10.67 -16.40 -2.54
C LEU A 233 -9.96 -17.73 -2.37
N GLU A 234 -8.76 -17.71 -1.79
CA GLU A 234 -8.06 -18.90 -1.31
C GLU A 234 -7.33 -18.65 0.01
N TRP A 235 -6.89 -19.72 0.68
CA TRP A 235 -6.03 -19.62 1.85
C TRP A 235 -4.58 -19.56 1.41
N SER A 236 -3.86 -18.53 1.85
CA SER A 236 -2.40 -18.52 1.75
C SER A 236 -1.78 -19.51 2.72
N SER A 237 -0.53 -19.91 2.45
CA SER A 237 0.26 -20.74 3.38
C SER A 237 0.49 -20.10 4.75
N GLY A 238 0.38 -18.76 4.84
CA GLY A 238 0.47 -17.99 6.09
C GLY A 238 -0.84 -17.93 6.89
N GLY A 239 -1.93 -18.51 6.38
CA GLY A 239 -3.23 -18.50 7.04
C GLY A 239 -4.08 -17.25 6.80
N ASP A 240 -3.64 -16.33 5.93
CA ASP A 240 -4.49 -15.22 5.48
C ASP A 240 -5.41 -15.68 4.34
N VAL A 241 -6.65 -15.20 4.31
CA VAL A 241 -7.55 -15.33 3.16
C VAL A 241 -7.15 -14.28 2.12
N ILE A 242 -6.88 -14.72 0.89
CA ILE A 242 -6.41 -13.85 -0.19
C ILE A 242 -7.32 -13.93 -1.41
N SER A 243 -7.43 -12.80 -2.11
CA SER A 243 -8.01 -12.74 -3.45
C SER A 243 -7.13 -13.49 -4.45
N GLN A 244 -7.75 -14.28 -5.32
CA GLN A 244 -7.06 -14.87 -6.47
C GLN A 244 -6.81 -13.86 -7.59
N TYR A 245 -7.50 -12.71 -7.56
CA TYR A 245 -7.21 -11.56 -8.38
C TYR A 245 -6.13 -10.69 -7.75
N ASP A 246 -5.25 -10.16 -8.60
CA ASP A 246 -4.23 -9.21 -8.19
C ASP A 246 -4.82 -7.78 -8.05
N LYS A 247 -3.96 -6.82 -7.72
CA LYS A 247 -4.38 -5.43 -7.50
C LYS A 247 -5.04 -4.82 -8.75
N ASP A 248 -4.55 -5.15 -9.95
CA ASP A 248 -4.99 -4.50 -11.18
C ASP A 248 -6.37 -5.04 -11.57
N ASP A 249 -6.59 -6.33 -11.37
CA ASP A 249 -7.89 -6.97 -11.54
C ASP A 249 -8.93 -6.46 -10.53
N ILE A 250 -8.54 -6.32 -9.26
CA ILE A 250 -9.40 -5.72 -8.21
C ILE A 250 -9.82 -4.29 -8.58
N GLU A 251 -8.88 -3.48 -9.05
CA GLU A 251 -9.15 -2.10 -9.45
C GLU A 251 -10.11 -2.04 -10.65
N ARG A 252 -9.93 -2.93 -11.64
CA ARG A 252 -10.84 -3.05 -12.80
C ARG A 252 -12.26 -3.47 -12.41
N LEU A 253 -12.41 -4.25 -11.34
CA LEU A 253 -13.71 -4.61 -10.77
C LEU A 253 -14.36 -3.45 -10.01
N GLY A 254 -13.66 -2.33 -9.83
CA GLY A 254 -14.13 -1.17 -9.06
C GLY A 254 -14.20 -1.45 -7.56
N ILE A 255 -13.51 -2.49 -7.09
CA ILE A 255 -13.45 -2.82 -5.67
C ILE A 255 -12.41 -1.93 -5.01
N VAL A 256 -12.82 -1.22 -3.97
CA VAL A 256 -11.92 -0.32 -3.26
C VAL A 256 -10.96 -1.13 -2.41
N LYS A 257 -9.65 -0.90 -2.60
CA LYS A 257 -8.59 -1.43 -1.76
C LYS A 257 -8.18 -0.42 -0.68
N LEU A 258 -7.62 -0.94 0.40
CA LEU A 258 -6.94 -0.18 1.43
C LEU A 258 -5.56 -0.79 1.65
N ASP A 259 -4.50 -0.02 1.53
CA ASP A 259 -3.16 -0.49 1.89
C ASP A 259 -2.82 -0.10 3.34
N LEU A 260 -2.57 -1.11 4.17
CA LEU A 260 -1.93 -0.96 5.49
C LEU A 260 -0.45 -1.27 5.34
N LEU A 261 0.38 -0.23 5.31
CA LEU A 261 1.82 -0.33 5.12
C LEU A 261 2.54 -0.29 6.48
N SER A 262 3.55 -1.15 6.65
CA SER A 262 4.42 -1.12 7.82
C SER A 262 5.58 -0.18 7.57
N LEU A 263 5.68 0.94 8.29
CA LEU A 263 6.74 1.92 8.12
C LEU A 263 7.71 1.93 9.34
N PRO A 264 8.95 1.41 9.21
CA PRO A 264 9.91 1.38 10.31
C PRO A 264 10.27 2.76 10.88
N THR A 265 10.20 3.82 10.09
CA THR A 265 10.46 5.18 10.54
C THR A 265 9.50 5.61 11.65
N LEU A 266 8.23 5.20 11.58
CA LEU A 266 7.25 5.50 12.64
C LEU A 266 7.61 4.79 13.96
N THR A 267 8.13 3.57 13.88
CA THR A 267 8.65 2.83 15.04
C THR A 267 9.82 3.57 15.68
N VAL A 268 10.80 4.01 14.87
CA VAL A 268 11.96 4.76 15.37
C VAL A 268 11.55 6.07 16.03
N MET A 269 10.59 6.79 15.45
CA MET A 269 10.04 8.01 16.04
C MET A 269 9.42 7.73 17.41
N GLU A 270 8.60 6.67 17.52
CA GLU A 270 7.94 6.32 18.78
C GLU A 270 8.92 5.86 19.86
N ASP A 271 9.93 5.07 19.50
CA ASP A 271 11.01 4.68 20.41
C ASP A 271 11.80 5.91 20.88
N THR A 272 12.05 6.86 20.00
CA THR A 272 12.75 8.12 20.34
C THR A 272 11.95 8.93 21.36
N LEU A 273 10.64 9.12 21.13
CA LEU A 273 9.77 9.87 22.04
C LEU A 273 9.64 9.17 23.40
N THR A 274 9.47 7.84 23.39
CA THR A 274 9.44 7.02 24.61
C THR A 274 10.73 7.16 25.41
N ASN A 275 11.89 7.08 24.75
CA ASN A 275 13.19 7.23 25.38
C ASN A 275 13.40 8.64 25.96
N ILE A 276 12.96 9.70 25.28
CA ILE A 276 13.03 11.07 25.80
C ILE A 276 12.18 11.19 27.07
N LYS A 277 10.95 10.68 27.05
CA LYS A 277 10.05 10.71 28.20
C LYS A 277 10.62 9.94 29.40
N GLN A 278 11.19 8.76 29.17
CA GLN A 278 11.77 7.93 30.24
C GLN A 278 13.07 8.53 30.81
N ASN A 279 13.96 9.06 29.97
CA ASN A 279 15.27 9.54 30.42
C ASN A 279 15.26 10.98 30.91
N ARG A 280 14.33 11.81 30.43
CA ARG A 280 14.29 13.26 30.71
C ARG A 280 13.00 13.72 31.36
N GLY A 281 11.96 12.88 31.43
CA GLY A 281 10.63 13.27 31.93
C GLY A 281 9.89 14.25 31.01
N ILE A 282 10.35 14.43 29.77
CA ILE A 282 9.78 15.39 28.81
C ILE A 282 8.82 14.63 27.90
N ASP A 283 7.56 15.06 27.86
CA ASP A 283 6.55 14.53 26.94
C ASP A 283 6.46 15.44 25.71
N ILE A 284 6.88 14.93 24.55
CA ILE A 284 6.93 15.69 23.30
C ILE A 284 5.76 15.28 22.41
N GLU A 285 4.90 16.24 22.10
CA GLU A 285 3.83 16.07 21.12
C GLU A 285 4.37 16.44 19.73
N ILE A 286 4.80 15.43 18.97
CA ILE A 286 5.53 15.61 17.71
C ILE A 286 4.79 16.48 16.68
N ASP A 287 3.46 16.40 16.66
CA ASP A 287 2.61 17.14 15.72
C ASP A 287 2.52 18.64 16.06
N LYS A 288 3.00 19.05 17.23
CA LYS A 288 3.06 20.45 17.69
C LYS A 288 4.46 21.04 17.67
N ILE A 289 5.45 20.31 17.17
CA ILE A 289 6.81 20.84 17.03
C ILE A 289 6.77 22.01 16.02
N PRO A 290 7.28 23.20 16.39
CA PRO A 290 7.38 24.34 15.48
C PRO A 290 8.23 23.99 14.25
N ARG A 291 7.87 24.55 13.09
CA ARG A 291 8.47 24.22 11.79
C ARG A 291 9.38 25.33 11.25
N ASP A 292 9.66 26.33 12.07
CA ASP A 292 10.45 27.54 11.81
C ASP A 292 11.91 27.45 12.30
#